data_AF-A0A7L0F6Z3-F1
#
_entry.id   AF-A0A7L0F6Z3-F1
#
_cell.length_a   1.000
_cell.length_b   1.000
_cell.length_c   1.000
_cell.angle_alpha   90.00
_cell.angle_beta   90.00
_cell.angle_gamma   90.00
#
_symmetry.space_group_name_H-M   'P 1'
#
loop_
_entity.id
_entity.type
_entity.pdbx_description
1 polymer ?
#
loop_
_entity_poly.entity_id
_entity_poly.type
_entity_poly.pdbx_seq_one_letter_code
_entity_poly.pdbx_strand_id
1 'polypeptide(L)'
;LCLCLCFCPAHGLHIHEYLYFQILSPGDIRYIFTATPAKDFGGVFNTRYDQIHLVAANPPEACGELNNDVFIQDQIALVERGDCSFLSKTHVIQEHSGRTMIIADNTYDNDSFYIEMTQDSTRRTTGIPALFLLGRDGYMIRHSLEQHGLPWAVISIPVNVTSIPTYEMMQPPWTFW
;
A
#
# COMPACT_ATOMS: atom_id res chain seq x y z
N LEU A 1 1.88 -7.20 -53.81
CA LEU A 1 1.04 -7.80 -52.75
C LEU A 1 1.54 -7.28 -51.41
N CYS A 2 0.67 -6.64 -50.65
CA CYS A 2 0.98 -5.98 -49.38
C CYS A 2 1.10 -7.04 -48.27
N LEU A 3 2.29 -7.23 -47.70
CA LEU A 3 2.47 -8.00 -46.47
C LEU A 3 2.03 -7.13 -45.30
N CYS A 4 0.82 -7.34 -44.81
CA CYS A 4 0.40 -6.85 -43.50
C CYS A 4 1.25 -7.54 -42.43
N LEU A 5 2.30 -6.84 -41.97
CA LEU A 5 2.93 -7.13 -40.70
C LEU A 5 1.94 -6.75 -39.60
N CYS A 6 1.20 -7.75 -39.11
CA CYS A 6 0.46 -7.64 -37.87
C CYS A 6 1.46 -7.29 -36.76
N PHE A 7 1.44 -6.04 -36.32
CA PHE A 7 2.01 -5.64 -35.04
C PHE A 7 1.17 -6.32 -33.95
N CYS A 8 1.56 -7.53 -33.53
CA CYS A 8 1.19 -8.00 -32.21
C CYS A 8 1.79 -7.01 -31.21
N PRO A 9 1.01 -6.37 -30.33
CA PRO A 9 1.60 -5.74 -29.17
C PRO A 9 2.29 -6.86 -28.41
N ALA A 10 3.63 -6.78 -28.34
CA ALA A 10 4.40 -7.57 -27.42
C ALA A 10 3.73 -7.40 -26.06
N HIS A 11 3.23 -8.51 -25.50
CA HIS A 11 2.81 -8.54 -24.12
C HIS A 11 4.07 -8.17 -23.33
N GLY A 12 4.15 -6.90 -22.94
CA GLY A 12 5.24 -6.37 -22.16
C GLY A 12 5.36 -7.25 -20.93
N LEU A 13 6.58 -7.70 -20.67
CA LEU A 13 6.94 -8.25 -19.37
C LEU A 13 6.43 -7.25 -18.33
N HIS A 14 5.37 -7.60 -17.60
CA HIS A 14 4.77 -6.72 -16.60
C HIS A 14 5.74 -6.71 -15.42
N ILE A 15 6.77 -5.87 -15.51
CA ILE A 15 7.62 -5.55 -14.38
C ILE A 15 6.66 -5.05 -13.31
N HIS A 16 6.52 -5.78 -12.21
CA HIS A 16 5.80 -5.29 -11.06
C HIS A 16 6.58 -4.07 -10.58
N GLU A 17 6.09 -2.88 -10.89
CA GLU A 17 6.68 -1.63 -10.41
C GLU A 17 6.41 -1.56 -8.91
N TYR A 18 7.36 -2.10 -8.14
CA TYR A 18 7.37 -1.96 -6.70
C TYR A 18 7.51 -0.48 -6.33
N LEU A 19 6.75 -0.10 -5.33
CA LEU A 19 6.83 1.20 -4.68
C LEU A 19 7.40 1.00 -3.28
N TYR A 20 8.39 1.80 -2.93
CA TYR A 20 9.05 1.72 -1.63
C TYR A 20 8.62 2.89 -0.76
N PHE A 21 8.34 2.62 0.51
CA PHE A 21 8.15 3.66 1.51
C PHE A 21 9.02 3.39 2.72
N GLN A 22 9.43 4.45 3.41
CA GLN A 22 10.21 4.35 4.62
C GLN A 22 9.38 4.83 5.80
N ILE A 23 9.34 4.05 6.88
CA ILE A 23 8.87 4.55 8.16
C ILE A 23 9.99 5.36 8.81
N LEU A 24 9.67 6.58 9.24
CA LEU A 24 10.55 7.51 9.94
C LEU A 24 10.36 7.45 11.46
N SER A 25 9.13 7.13 11.91
CA SER A 25 8.74 6.99 13.32
C SER A 25 7.53 6.06 13.44
N PRO A 26 7.42 5.19 14.46
CA PRO A 26 8.35 5.02 15.60
C PRO A 26 9.65 4.27 15.23
N GLY A 27 10.64 4.36 16.11
CA GLY A 27 12.03 3.96 15.81
C GLY A 27 12.26 2.45 15.66
N ASP A 28 11.44 1.63 16.31
CA ASP A 28 11.49 0.17 16.33
C ASP A 28 11.05 -0.47 15.01
N ILE A 29 10.29 0.25 14.19
CA ILE A 29 9.87 -0.17 12.85
C ILE A 29 10.40 0.76 11.75
N ARG A 30 11.50 1.49 12.01
CA ARG A 30 12.10 2.46 11.10
C ARG A 30 12.86 1.79 9.95
N TYR A 31 12.09 1.18 9.05
CA TYR A 31 12.55 0.39 7.92
C TYR A 31 11.98 0.88 6.59
N ILE A 32 12.52 0.36 5.49
CA ILE A 32 12.00 0.51 4.13
C ILE A 32 11.14 -0.71 3.82
N PHE A 33 9.91 -0.45 3.45
CA PHE A 33 8.90 -1.44 3.10
C PHE A 33 8.62 -1.38 1.60
N THR A 34 8.20 -2.52 1.07
CA THR A 34 7.84 -2.67 -0.34
C THR A 34 6.34 -2.84 -0.47
N ALA A 35 5.73 -2.15 -1.43
CA ALA A 35 4.33 -2.27 -1.73
C ALA A 35 4.10 -2.31 -3.25
N THR A 36 3.03 -2.97 -3.69
CA THR A 36 2.68 -3.05 -5.12
C THR A 36 1.40 -2.28 -5.42
N PRO A 37 1.37 -1.39 -6.42
CA PRO A 37 0.15 -0.70 -6.82
C PRO A 37 -0.97 -1.65 -7.29
N ALA A 38 -2.21 -1.17 -7.19
CA ALA A 38 -3.35 -1.82 -7.84
C ALA A 38 -3.17 -1.90 -9.36
N LYS A 39 -3.69 -2.98 -9.97
CA LYS A 39 -3.49 -3.24 -11.40
C LYS A 39 -4.40 -2.39 -12.28
N ASP A 40 -5.70 -2.35 -11.95
CA ASP A 40 -6.74 -1.84 -12.86
C ASP A 40 -7.78 -0.92 -12.18
N PHE A 41 -7.48 -0.42 -10.97
CA PHE A 41 -8.27 0.60 -10.29
C PHE A 41 -7.40 1.56 -9.49
N GLY A 42 -8.01 2.66 -9.02
CA GLY A 42 -7.33 3.70 -8.26
C GLY A 42 -6.60 4.72 -9.13
N GLY A 43 -6.06 5.73 -8.47
CA GLY A 43 -5.21 6.75 -9.08
C GLY A 43 -3.76 6.29 -9.26
N VAL A 44 -3.04 7.01 -10.11
CA VAL A 44 -1.59 6.83 -10.26
C VAL A 44 -0.87 7.51 -9.09
N PHE A 45 0.10 6.82 -8.48
CA PHE A 45 0.91 7.40 -7.43
C PHE A 45 2.01 8.30 -8.04
N ASN A 46 1.73 9.60 -8.17
CA ASN A 46 2.65 10.58 -8.78
C ASN A 46 3.15 11.65 -7.80
N THR A 47 2.69 11.61 -6.55
CA THR A 47 2.98 12.62 -5.54
C THR A 47 4.02 12.11 -4.57
N ARG A 48 5.02 12.92 -4.27
CA ARG A 48 6.02 12.60 -3.24
C ARG A 48 5.61 13.24 -1.91
N TYR A 49 5.63 12.43 -0.86
CA TYR A 49 5.45 12.85 0.52
C TYR A 49 6.75 12.59 1.28
N ASP A 50 7.45 13.66 1.68
CA ASP A 50 8.64 13.53 2.53
C ASP A 50 8.26 13.13 3.95
N GLN A 51 7.12 13.64 4.44
CA GLN A 51 6.49 13.25 5.72
C GLN A 51 4.98 13.24 5.58
N ILE A 52 4.36 12.10 5.81
CA ILE A 52 2.89 11.92 5.86
C ILE A 52 2.56 10.85 6.90
N HIS A 53 1.36 10.90 7.48
CA HIS A 53 0.92 9.88 8.42
C HIS A 53 0.41 8.65 7.69
N LEU A 54 0.87 7.48 8.15
CA LEU A 54 0.30 6.19 7.84
C LEU A 54 -0.59 5.79 9.02
N VAL A 55 -1.88 6.04 8.89
CA VAL A 55 -2.87 5.94 9.96
C VAL A 55 -3.50 4.55 9.95
N ALA A 56 -3.45 3.83 11.06
CA ALA A 56 -4.15 2.55 11.17
C ALA A 56 -5.67 2.79 11.19
N ALA A 57 -6.38 2.27 10.19
CA ALA A 57 -7.83 2.42 10.11
C ALA A 57 -8.54 1.67 11.24
N ASN A 58 -9.67 2.20 11.71
CA ASN A 58 -10.53 1.56 12.69
C ASN A 58 -11.99 1.64 12.20
N PRO A 59 -12.66 0.54 11.87
CA PRO A 59 -12.14 -0.84 11.90
C PRO A 59 -11.04 -1.08 10.86
N PRO A 60 -10.11 -2.03 11.09
CA PRO A 60 -8.97 -2.30 10.18
C PRO A 60 -9.39 -2.62 8.75
N GLU A 61 -10.55 -3.26 8.57
CA GLU A 61 -11.04 -3.70 7.27
C GLU A 61 -11.61 -2.56 6.43
N ALA A 62 -11.97 -1.41 7.02
CA ALA A 62 -12.48 -0.23 6.30
C ALA A 62 -13.60 -0.55 5.28
N CYS A 63 -14.52 -1.47 5.60
CA CYS A 63 -15.64 -1.84 4.74
C CYS A 63 -16.89 -0.96 4.91
N GLY A 64 -16.82 0.05 5.78
CA GLY A 64 -17.91 0.97 6.11
C GLY A 64 -17.38 2.16 6.91
N GLU A 65 -18.21 2.73 7.79
CA GLU A 65 -17.86 3.89 8.62
C GLU A 65 -16.56 3.68 9.42
N LEU A 66 -15.70 4.70 9.40
CA LEU A 66 -14.45 4.72 10.16
C LEU A 66 -14.64 5.48 11.48
N ASN A 67 -14.25 4.84 12.58
CA ASN A 67 -14.27 5.42 13.93
C ASN A 67 -13.21 6.52 14.14
N ASN A 68 -12.21 6.58 13.25
CA ASN A 68 -11.06 7.48 13.33
C ASN A 68 -10.81 8.23 12.01
N ASP A 69 -11.87 8.49 11.25
CA ASP A 69 -11.87 9.24 10.00
C ASP A 69 -11.15 10.61 10.09
N VAL A 70 -11.27 11.30 11.22
CA VAL A 70 -10.58 12.57 11.50
C VAL A 70 -9.06 12.46 11.34
N PHE A 71 -8.46 11.31 11.64
CA PHE A 71 -7.03 11.10 11.45
C PHE A 71 -6.68 10.74 10.00
N ILE A 72 -7.61 10.15 9.25
CA ILE A 72 -7.43 9.69 7.87
C ILE A 72 -7.45 10.85 6.87
N GLN A 73 -8.20 11.91 7.17
CA GLN A 73 -8.29 13.09 6.32
C GLN A 73 -6.90 13.63 5.96
N ASP A 74 -6.64 13.77 4.65
CA ASP A 74 -5.36 14.23 4.09
C ASP A 74 -4.14 13.34 4.40
N GLN A 75 -4.36 12.11 4.89
CA GLN A 75 -3.31 11.14 5.24
C GLN A 75 -3.41 9.86 4.41
N ILE A 76 -2.49 8.93 4.65
CA ILE A 76 -2.51 7.59 4.06
C ILE A 76 -3.12 6.63 5.07
N ALA A 77 -4.10 5.84 4.64
CA ALA A 77 -4.73 4.84 5.48
C ALA A 77 -3.99 3.50 5.37
N LEU A 78 -3.67 2.88 6.51
CA LEU A 78 -3.28 1.48 6.62
C LEU A 78 -4.54 0.66 6.94
N VAL A 79 -4.90 -0.24 6.03
CA VAL A 79 -6.07 -1.12 6.16
C VAL A 79 -5.65 -2.59 6.07
N GLU A 80 -6.50 -3.49 6.52
CA GLU A 80 -6.31 -4.94 6.42
C GLU A 80 -7.25 -5.56 5.37
N ARG A 81 -6.73 -6.57 4.68
CA ARG A 81 -7.48 -7.37 3.72
C ARG A 81 -8.53 -8.23 4.44
N GLY A 82 -9.72 -8.35 3.87
CA GLY A 82 -10.82 -9.13 4.43
C GLY A 82 -12.18 -8.49 4.16
N ASP A 83 -13.25 -9.24 4.34
CA ASP A 83 -14.68 -8.82 4.37
C ASP A 83 -15.30 -8.19 3.10
N CYS A 84 -14.59 -7.30 2.41
CA CYS A 84 -15.04 -6.62 1.21
C CYS A 84 -13.91 -6.46 0.17
N SER A 85 -14.24 -6.03 -1.04
CA SER A 85 -13.29 -5.90 -2.15
C SER A 85 -12.25 -4.79 -1.91
N PHE A 86 -11.09 -4.90 -2.56
CA PHE A 86 -10.06 -3.85 -2.53
C PHE A 86 -10.60 -2.49 -3.01
N LEU A 87 -11.42 -2.51 -4.07
CA LEU A 87 -12.06 -1.30 -4.59
C LEU A 87 -13.03 -0.67 -3.58
N SER A 88 -13.83 -1.49 -2.87
CA SER A 88 -14.75 -0.99 -1.85
C SER A 88 -14.00 -0.31 -0.69
N LYS A 89 -12.91 -0.92 -0.20
CA LYS A 89 -12.06 -0.32 0.84
C LYS A 89 -11.47 1.01 0.38
N THR A 90 -10.94 1.03 -0.84
CA THR A 90 -10.34 2.24 -1.43
C THR A 90 -11.38 3.36 -1.57
N HIS A 91 -12.63 3.00 -1.89
CA HIS A 91 -13.73 3.94 -1.98
C HIS A 91 -14.05 4.57 -0.63
N VAL A 92 -14.17 3.76 0.43
CA VAL A 92 -14.40 4.25 1.80
C VAL A 92 -13.29 5.22 2.22
N ILE A 93 -12.03 4.87 2.03
CA ILE A 93 -10.90 5.77 2.36
C ILE A 93 -10.99 7.09 1.60
N GLN A 94 -11.39 7.06 0.33
CA GLN A 94 -11.58 8.26 -0.46
C GLN A 94 -12.75 9.12 0.03
N GLU A 95 -13.86 8.52 0.44
CA GLU A 95 -15.01 9.25 1.00
C GLU A 95 -14.64 10.02 2.27
N HIS A 96 -13.71 9.48 3.07
CA HIS A 96 -13.14 10.16 4.24
C HIS A 96 -11.90 11.03 3.91
N SER A 97 -11.73 11.44 2.64
CA SER A 97 -10.64 12.32 2.18
C SER A 97 -9.22 11.80 2.44
N GLY A 98 -9.04 10.47 2.51
CA GLY A 98 -7.72 9.86 2.52
C GLY A 98 -7.02 10.02 1.16
N ARG A 99 -5.70 10.19 1.16
CA ARG A 99 -4.91 10.44 -0.06
C ARG A 99 -4.49 9.19 -0.80
N THR A 100 -4.24 8.13 -0.07
CA THR A 100 -3.81 6.81 -0.56
C THR A 100 -4.26 5.75 0.44
N MET A 101 -4.56 4.55 -0.05
CA MET A 101 -4.75 3.37 0.79
C MET A 101 -3.54 2.43 0.66
N ILE A 102 -2.98 1.99 1.78
CA ILE A 102 -2.05 0.85 1.85
C ILE A 102 -2.81 -0.30 2.52
N ILE A 103 -3.02 -1.41 1.81
CA ILE A 103 -3.69 -2.60 2.32
C ILE A 103 -2.68 -3.69 2.64
N ALA A 104 -2.63 -4.08 3.90
CA ALA A 104 -1.91 -5.26 4.36
C ALA A 104 -2.70 -6.54 4.10
N ASP A 105 -2.02 -7.59 3.67
CA ASP A 105 -2.60 -8.94 3.71
C ASP A 105 -2.96 -9.33 5.15
N ASN A 106 -3.99 -10.15 5.32
CA ASN A 106 -4.41 -10.66 6.63
C ASN A 106 -3.74 -11.98 7.03
N THR A 107 -2.92 -12.53 6.15
CA THR A 107 -2.12 -13.73 6.40
C THR A 107 -0.79 -13.29 7.03
N TYR A 108 -0.68 -13.37 8.36
CA TYR A 108 0.50 -12.89 9.11
C TYR A 108 1.82 -13.51 8.61
N ASP A 109 1.81 -14.80 8.28
CA ASP A 109 2.98 -15.53 7.81
C ASP A 109 3.33 -15.24 6.35
N ASN A 110 2.49 -14.48 5.62
CA ASN A 110 2.81 -14.04 4.28
C ASN A 110 3.90 -12.95 4.29
N ASP A 111 5.10 -13.33 3.88
CA ASP A 111 6.29 -12.49 3.76
C ASP A 111 6.86 -12.43 2.32
N SER A 112 6.15 -13.00 1.35
CA SER A 112 6.69 -13.16 -0.02
C SER A 112 5.64 -13.18 -1.13
N PHE A 113 4.36 -13.42 -0.82
CA PHE A 113 3.30 -13.56 -1.81
C PHE A 113 2.52 -12.25 -2.01
N TYR A 114 2.81 -11.58 -3.12
CA TYR A 114 2.07 -10.39 -3.54
C TYR A 114 0.79 -10.75 -4.28
N ILE A 115 -0.30 -10.08 -3.93
CA ILE A 115 -1.59 -10.26 -4.56
C ILE A 115 -1.83 -9.10 -5.51
N GLU A 116 -2.10 -9.44 -6.78
CA GLU A 116 -2.49 -8.47 -7.78
C GLU A 116 -3.90 -7.96 -7.46
N MET A 117 -4.01 -6.72 -6.97
CA MET A 117 -5.31 -6.14 -6.64
C MET A 117 -6.03 -5.73 -7.93
N THR A 118 -7.22 -6.30 -8.13
CA THR A 118 -8.10 -6.00 -9.27
C THR A 118 -9.45 -5.43 -8.83
N GLN A 119 -10.12 -4.75 -9.75
CA GLN A 119 -11.46 -4.21 -9.57
C GLN A 119 -12.51 -5.32 -9.36
N ASP A 120 -13.62 -4.98 -8.70
CA ASP A 120 -14.63 -5.94 -8.24
C ASP A 120 -15.83 -6.08 -9.18
N SER A 121 -15.66 -5.75 -10.47
CA SER A 121 -16.69 -5.72 -11.51
C SER A 121 -17.87 -4.77 -11.25
N THR A 122 -17.80 -3.97 -10.17
CA THR A 122 -18.71 -2.83 -10.02
C THR A 122 -18.30 -1.73 -11.01
N ARG A 123 -19.26 -0.91 -11.44
CA ARG A 123 -18.96 0.27 -12.29
C ARG A 123 -18.40 1.44 -11.47
N ARG A 124 -17.96 1.19 -10.24
CA ARG A 124 -17.39 2.21 -9.36
C ARG A 124 -15.95 2.47 -9.74
N THR A 125 -15.47 3.67 -9.44
CA THR A 125 -14.08 4.06 -9.64
C THR A 125 -13.58 4.79 -8.40
N THR A 126 -12.27 4.75 -8.20
CA THR A 126 -11.57 5.51 -7.17
C THR A 126 -10.44 6.28 -7.83
N GLY A 127 -10.23 7.52 -7.40
CA GLY A 127 -9.18 8.42 -7.87
C GLY A 127 -7.94 8.41 -6.98
N ILE A 128 -8.00 7.83 -5.79
CA ILE A 128 -6.83 7.70 -4.91
C ILE A 128 -6.04 6.43 -5.23
N PRO A 129 -4.70 6.44 -5.11
CA PRO A 129 -3.90 5.22 -5.29
C PRO A 129 -4.18 4.18 -4.21
N ALA A 130 -4.01 2.90 -4.57
CA ALA A 130 -4.07 1.77 -3.65
C ALA A 130 -2.80 0.94 -3.80
N LEU A 131 -2.16 0.61 -2.67
CA LEU A 131 -0.92 -0.16 -2.60
C LEU A 131 -1.13 -1.41 -1.74
N PHE A 132 -0.62 -2.55 -2.15
CA PHE A 132 -0.66 -3.81 -1.41
C PHE A 132 0.65 -4.01 -0.64
N LEU A 133 0.53 -4.40 0.62
CA LEU A 133 1.62 -4.67 1.56
C LEU A 133 1.52 -6.11 2.06
N LEU A 134 2.66 -6.76 2.24
CA LEU A 134 2.72 -8.12 2.78
C LEU A 134 2.16 -8.18 4.20
N GLY A 135 1.57 -9.33 4.55
CA GLY A 135 0.84 -9.48 5.81
C GLY A 135 1.74 -9.38 7.03
N ARG A 136 2.95 -9.95 6.96
CA ARG A 136 3.94 -9.82 8.04
C ARG A 136 4.32 -8.37 8.30
N ASP A 137 4.58 -7.61 7.24
CA ASP A 137 4.94 -6.19 7.35
C ASP A 137 3.80 -5.36 7.92
N GLY A 138 2.60 -5.53 7.38
CA GLY A 138 1.40 -4.84 7.88
C GLY A 138 1.13 -5.13 9.35
N TYR A 139 1.23 -6.40 9.76
CA TYR A 139 1.09 -6.80 11.15
C TYR A 139 2.14 -6.13 12.04
N MET A 140 3.42 -6.15 11.66
CA MET A 140 4.48 -5.58 12.48
C MET A 140 4.34 -4.07 12.65
N ILE A 141 3.92 -3.37 11.59
CA ILE A 141 3.60 -1.93 11.66
C ILE A 141 2.45 -1.70 12.64
N ARG A 142 1.32 -2.39 12.46
CA ARG A 142 0.14 -2.18 13.30
C ARG A 142 0.40 -2.56 14.75
N HIS A 143 1.08 -3.67 14.99
CA HIS A 143 1.47 -4.12 16.32
C HIS A 143 2.34 -3.08 17.04
N SER A 144 3.37 -2.53 16.38
CA SER A 144 4.20 -1.47 16.96
C SER A 144 3.36 -0.23 17.31
N LEU A 145 2.49 0.22 16.41
CA LEU A 145 1.57 1.34 16.67
C LEU A 145 0.68 1.10 17.90
N GLU A 146 0.10 -0.10 18.02
CA GLU A 146 -0.70 -0.49 19.18
C GLU A 146 0.12 -0.53 20.47
N GLN A 147 1.33 -1.08 20.45
CA GLN A 147 2.21 -1.14 21.63
C GLN A 147 2.60 0.26 22.14
N HIS A 148 2.83 1.21 21.23
CA HIS A 148 3.15 2.60 21.58
C HIS A 148 1.92 3.47 21.85
N GLY A 149 0.70 2.95 21.65
CA GLY A 149 -0.54 3.73 21.73
C GLY A 149 -0.60 4.86 20.68
N LEU A 150 0.03 4.65 19.52
CA LEU A 150 0.11 5.63 18.45
C LEU A 150 -0.99 5.38 17.41
N PRO A 151 -1.73 6.41 16.99
CA PRO A 151 -2.72 6.30 15.91
C PRO A 151 -2.10 6.17 14.50
N TRP A 152 -0.82 6.52 14.34
CA TRP A 152 -0.16 6.51 13.04
C TRP A 152 1.37 6.41 13.13
N ALA A 153 1.98 5.93 12.04
CA ALA A 153 3.41 6.08 11.78
C ALA A 153 3.67 7.33 10.93
N VAL A 154 4.88 7.90 11.00
CA VAL A 154 5.32 8.95 10.07
C VAL A 154 6.15 8.29 8.98
N ILE A 155 5.79 8.49 7.71
CA ILE A 155 6.43 7.83 6.57
C ILE A 155 6.89 8.80 5.49
N SER A 156 7.84 8.35 4.67
CA SER A 156 8.21 8.98 3.40
C SER A 156 7.91 8.04 2.23
N ILE A 157 7.31 8.56 1.15
CA ILE A 157 6.85 7.75 0.01
C ILE A 157 6.70 8.62 -1.27
N PRO A 158 7.20 8.19 -2.45
CA PRO A 158 8.02 7.00 -2.66
C PRO A 158 9.49 7.29 -2.31
N VAL A 159 10.22 6.24 -1.89
CA VAL A 159 11.66 6.28 -1.66
C VAL A 159 12.39 5.68 -2.85
N ASN A 160 13.43 6.36 -3.32
CA ASN A 160 14.29 5.81 -4.37
C ASN A 160 15.35 4.89 -3.75
N VAL A 161 15.18 3.59 -3.96
CA VAL A 161 16.10 2.57 -3.43
C VAL A 161 17.16 2.12 -4.43
N THR A 162 17.09 2.54 -5.70
CA THR A 162 17.98 2.07 -6.77
C THR A 162 19.45 2.43 -6.54
N SER A 163 19.71 3.49 -5.77
CA SER A 163 21.06 3.95 -5.43
C SER A 163 21.53 3.50 -4.05
N ILE A 164 20.72 2.75 -3.30
CA ILE A 164 21.05 2.31 -1.95
C ILE A 164 21.68 0.91 -2.05
N PRO A 165 22.95 0.73 -1.66
CA PRO A 165 23.52 -0.60 -1.56
C PRO A 165 22.71 -1.48 -0.61
N THR A 166 22.56 -2.77 -0.92
CA THR A 166 21.74 -3.70 -0.12
C THR A 166 22.14 -3.76 1.36
N TYR A 167 23.42 -3.55 1.68
CA TYR A 167 23.90 -3.54 3.07
C TYR A 167 23.52 -2.27 3.87
N GLU A 168 23.17 -1.18 3.18
CA GLU A 168 22.69 0.07 3.79
C GLU A 168 21.17 0.15 3.81
N MET A 169 20.50 -0.77 3.12
CA MET A 169 19.05 -0.83 3.06
C MET A 169 18.52 -1.22 4.44
N MET A 170 17.76 -0.33 5.05
CA MET A 170 17.11 -0.56 6.34
C MET A 170 15.91 -1.50 6.15
N GLN A 171 16.14 -2.76 5.80
CA GLN A 171 15.07 -3.75 5.69
C GLN A 171 14.54 -4.16 7.07
N PRO A 172 13.26 -4.56 7.13
CA PRO A 172 12.74 -5.24 8.31
C PRO A 172 13.52 -6.53 8.60
N PRO A 173 13.86 -6.82 9.86
CA PRO A 173 14.65 -7.99 10.22
C PRO A 173 13.88 -9.31 10.09
N TRP A 174 12.57 -9.25 9.84
CA TRP A 174 11.67 -10.40 9.75
C TRP A 174 11.33 -10.83 8.32
N THR A 175 11.78 -10.07 7.32
CA THR A 175 11.79 -10.49 5.91
C THR A 175 12.97 -11.42 5.70
N PHE A 176 12.70 -12.72 5.57
CA PHE A 176 13.74 -13.72 5.26
C PHE A 176 13.98 -13.77 3.75
N TRP A 177 15.24 -14.00 3.37
CA TRP A 177 15.75 -13.97 1.99
C TRP A 177 16.03 -15.37 1.48
#